data_AF-A0A7V7G1V7-F1
#
_entry.id   AF-A0A7V7G1V7-F1
#
_cell.length_a   1.000
_cell.length_b   1.000
_cell.length_c   1.000
_cell.angle_alpha   90.00
_cell.angle_beta   90.00
_cell.angle_gamma   90.00
#
_symmetry.space_group_name_H-M   'P 1'
#
loop_
_entity.id
_entity.type
_entity.pdbx_description
1 polymer ?
#
loop_
_entity_poly.entity_id
_entity_poly.type
_entity_poly.pdbx_seq_one_letter_code
_entity_poly.pdbx_strand_id
1 'polypeptide(L)'
;MGAQGECRAAVQRAVGPRLHAAWARRGPGGYPALFGWRAGVSVPATCLPEWRNAFRIVNSAYPPIAVFEDTLDAEDLELAFAIEAMTNDRLLEEAGQLNRVPPHDRVAGPGSSPIMAAFTHIGRSSRFTDGSYGVYYCANTLDAAIAETRFHMAGFLAATREASVEVTMRTYINTITQPLHDVRVGYPELHDPDPATYPRGQKFASRLRAEGAWGILYHSVRQLGHECAAVLRPPALSIPIQGPHLRYVWDGRAQAVSHVLEVTERRG
;
A
#
# COMPACT_ATOMS: atom_id res chain seq x y z
N MET A 1 32.43 18.95 17.03
CA MET A 1 31.46 18.49 18.05
C MET A 1 30.40 19.53 18.45
N GLY A 2 30.32 20.73 17.84
CA GLY A 2 29.39 21.79 18.28
C GLY A 2 28.08 21.95 17.49
N ALA A 3 28.08 21.76 16.16
CA ALA A 3 26.95 22.16 15.32
C ALA A 3 25.75 21.18 15.31
N GLN A 4 26.01 19.87 15.41
CA GLN A 4 24.94 18.84 15.41
C GLN A 4 24.16 18.79 16.73
N GLY A 5 24.80 19.11 17.86
CA GLY A 5 24.15 19.18 19.18
C GLY A 5 23.22 20.38 19.32
N GLU A 6 23.60 21.53 18.75
CA GLU A 6 22.80 22.76 18.76
C GLU A 6 21.56 22.66 17.85
N CYS A 7 21.68 22.00 16.70
CA CYS A 7 20.56 21.76 15.79
C CYS A 7 19.51 20.82 16.43
N ARG A 8 19.95 19.75 17.11
CA ARG A 8 19.09 18.81 17.86
C ARG A 8 18.30 19.52 18.98
N ALA A 9 18.96 20.45 19.69
CA ALA A 9 18.34 21.23 20.77
C ALA A 9 17.40 22.35 20.26
N ALA A 10 17.59 22.82 19.02
CA ALA A 10 16.69 23.78 18.36
C ALA A 10 15.40 23.12 17.87
N VAL A 11 15.49 21.93 17.26
CA VAL A 11 14.33 21.12 16.84
C VAL A 11 13.49 20.69 18.06
N GLN A 12 14.12 20.24 19.14
CA GLN A 12 13.42 19.92 20.39
C GLN A 12 12.70 21.13 21.02
N ARG A 13 13.24 22.35 20.86
CA ARG A 13 12.62 23.59 21.36
C ARG A 13 11.48 24.11 20.47
N ALA A 14 11.56 23.92 19.15
CA ALA A 14 10.51 24.32 18.21
C ALA A 14 9.29 23.38 18.25
N VAL A 15 9.51 22.09 18.53
CA VAL A 15 8.49 21.04 18.48
C VAL A 15 7.97 20.64 19.88
N GLY A 16 8.75 20.87 20.93
CA GLY A 16 8.55 20.33 22.29
C GLY A 16 7.23 20.69 23.00
N PRO A 17 6.76 21.96 23.06
CA PRO A 17 5.60 22.28 23.90
C PRO A 17 4.24 22.04 23.22
N ARG A 18 4.18 22.01 21.88
CA ARG A 18 2.91 21.91 21.13
C ARG A 18 2.48 20.48 20.80
N LEU A 19 3.40 19.50 20.83
CA LEU A 19 3.04 18.09 20.74
C LEU A 19 2.79 17.43 22.10
N HIS A 20 3.48 17.83 23.18
CA HIS A 20 3.30 17.18 24.49
C HIS A 20 1.94 17.41 25.16
N ALA A 21 1.26 18.54 24.92
CA ALA A 21 -0.03 18.83 25.55
C ALA A 21 -1.22 18.04 24.94
N ALA A 22 -1.07 17.53 23.71
CA ALA A 22 -2.04 16.62 23.09
C ALA A 22 -1.80 15.14 23.45
N TRP A 23 -0.58 14.81 23.88
CA TRP A 23 -0.15 13.44 24.18
C TRP A 23 -0.41 13.00 25.63
N ALA A 24 -0.45 13.92 26.61
CA ALA A 24 -0.68 13.57 28.02
C ALA A 24 -2.10 13.06 28.37
N ARG A 25 -3.02 12.97 27.40
CA ARG A 25 -4.39 12.44 27.59
C ARG A 25 -4.66 11.10 26.92
N ARG A 26 -3.67 10.49 26.26
CA ARG A 26 -3.82 9.17 25.63
C ARG A 26 -2.61 8.32 25.98
N GLY A 27 -2.85 7.28 26.79
CA GLY A 27 -1.82 6.35 27.22
C GLY A 27 -1.15 5.61 26.06
N PRO A 28 0.00 4.97 26.31
CA PRO A 28 0.75 4.23 25.31
C PRO A 28 0.06 2.88 25.05
N GLY A 29 -0.36 2.66 23.81
CA GLY A 29 -0.92 1.38 23.38
C GLY A 29 -2.44 1.37 23.28
N GLY A 30 -2.94 1.02 22.09
CA GLY A 30 -4.35 0.75 21.85
C GLY A 30 -4.88 1.51 20.66
N TYR A 31 -5.01 0.81 19.53
CA TYR A 31 -6.11 1.11 18.62
C TYR A 31 -7.38 1.13 19.47
N PRO A 32 -8.15 2.23 19.54
CA PRO A 32 -9.38 2.24 20.31
C PRO A 32 -10.30 1.17 19.73
N ALA A 33 -10.68 0.17 20.54
CA ALA A 33 -11.75 -0.75 20.20
C ALA A 33 -13.06 0.05 20.16
N LEU A 34 -13.29 0.77 19.08
CA LEU A 34 -14.52 1.50 18.82
C LEU A 34 -15.25 0.76 17.71
N PHE A 35 -16.49 0.38 18.02
CA PHE A 35 -17.44 -0.36 17.19
C PHE A 35 -17.29 -1.90 17.27
N GLY A 36 -17.93 -2.47 18.29
CA GLY A 36 -18.29 -3.89 18.34
C GLY A 36 -19.18 -4.28 17.15
N TRP A 37 -19.10 -5.55 16.75
CA TRP A 37 -19.86 -6.05 15.61
C TRP A 37 -21.35 -5.90 15.92
N ARG A 38 -22.15 -5.43 14.95
CA ARG A 38 -23.60 -5.60 15.06
C ARG A 38 -23.85 -7.08 15.35
N ALA A 39 -24.68 -7.37 16.34
CA ALA A 39 -25.08 -8.75 16.65
C ALA A 39 -25.48 -9.44 15.33
N GLY A 40 -24.72 -10.49 14.96
CA GLY A 40 -24.98 -11.31 13.76
C GLY A 40 -23.92 -11.26 12.65
N VAL A 41 -22.92 -10.38 12.67
CA VAL A 41 -21.78 -10.46 11.74
C VAL A 41 -20.55 -10.89 12.54
N SER A 42 -20.08 -12.13 12.34
CA SER A 42 -18.85 -12.61 12.94
C SER A 42 -17.65 -11.91 12.31
N VAL A 43 -16.62 -11.64 13.11
CA VAL A 43 -15.31 -11.27 12.57
C VAL A 43 -14.82 -12.46 11.74
N PRO A 44 -14.35 -12.27 10.49
CA PRO A 44 -13.75 -13.37 9.75
C PRO A 44 -12.55 -13.91 10.52
N ALA A 45 -12.41 -15.23 10.54
CA ALA A 45 -11.20 -15.86 11.09
C ALA A 45 -9.97 -15.33 10.34
N THR A 46 -8.85 -15.24 11.04
CA THR A 46 -7.59 -14.84 10.40
C THR A 46 -6.77 -16.07 10.02
N CYS A 47 -6.14 -16.06 8.85
CA CYS A 47 -5.19 -17.09 8.44
C CYS A 47 -3.95 -16.47 7.80
N LEU A 48 -2.82 -17.16 7.91
CA LEU A 48 -1.65 -16.86 7.09
C LEU A 48 -1.85 -17.60 5.75
N PRO A 49 -1.90 -16.90 4.60
CA PRO A 49 -2.10 -17.57 3.33
C PRO A 49 -0.92 -18.47 2.98
N GLU A 50 -1.19 -19.65 2.41
CA GLU A 50 -0.17 -20.61 1.95
C GLU A 50 0.51 -20.18 0.64
N TRP A 51 0.73 -18.88 0.47
CA TRP A 51 1.36 -18.31 -0.71
C TRP A 51 2.87 -18.35 -0.56
N ARG A 52 3.57 -18.84 -1.58
CA ARG A 52 5.02 -18.68 -1.66
C ARG A 52 5.43 -17.25 -2.03
N ASN A 53 4.59 -16.57 -2.81
CA ASN A 53 4.85 -15.25 -3.37
C ASN A 53 3.56 -14.43 -3.36
N ALA A 54 3.70 -13.13 -3.09
CA ALA A 54 2.68 -12.11 -3.20
C ALA A 54 3.16 -11.07 -4.23
N PHE A 55 2.45 -10.98 -5.35
CA PHE A 55 2.83 -10.15 -6.49
C PHE A 55 2.08 -8.82 -6.45
N ARG A 56 2.81 -7.71 -6.54
CA ARG A 56 2.28 -6.37 -6.78
C ARG A 56 2.86 -5.82 -8.06
N ILE A 57 2.01 -5.19 -8.87
CA ILE A 57 2.42 -4.52 -10.10
C ILE A 57 2.08 -3.04 -9.97
N VAL A 58 3.04 -2.17 -10.31
CA VAL A 58 2.87 -0.71 -10.31
C VAL A 58 3.37 -0.10 -11.61
N ASN A 59 2.82 1.05 -11.99
CA ASN A 59 3.32 1.80 -13.14
C ASN A 59 4.74 2.33 -12.86
N SER A 60 5.64 2.13 -13.82
CA SER A 60 7.05 2.55 -13.72
C SER A 60 7.29 4.06 -13.88
N ALA A 61 6.28 4.83 -14.29
CA ALA A 61 6.34 6.29 -14.32
C ALA A 61 6.42 6.90 -12.91
N TYR A 62 6.14 6.12 -11.85
CA TYR A 62 6.50 6.48 -10.49
C TYR A 62 8.00 6.24 -10.31
N PRO A 63 8.84 7.27 -10.10
CA PRO A 63 10.26 7.07 -9.86
C PRO A 63 10.44 6.10 -8.67
N PRO A 64 11.50 5.27 -8.65
CA PRO A 64 11.87 4.57 -7.44
C PRO A 64 12.00 5.61 -6.33
N ILE A 65 11.12 5.52 -5.32
CA ILE A 65 11.21 6.36 -4.14
C ILE A 65 12.38 5.77 -3.36
N ALA A 66 13.55 6.39 -3.30
CA ALA A 66 14.67 5.82 -2.55
C ALA A 66 14.57 6.08 -1.05
N VAL A 67 13.63 6.92 -0.65
CA VAL A 67 13.65 7.58 0.66
C VAL A 67 13.36 6.67 1.85
N PHE A 68 12.75 5.51 1.62
CA PHE A 68 12.50 4.51 2.66
C PHE A 68 13.61 3.45 2.73
N GLU A 69 14.58 3.51 1.83
CA GLU A 69 15.59 2.46 1.66
C GLU A 69 16.84 2.65 2.51
N ASP A 70 16.95 3.78 3.22
CA ASP A 70 18.05 4.01 4.14
C ASP A 70 18.04 2.97 5.28
N THR A 71 19.23 2.63 5.76
CA THR A 71 19.50 1.69 6.87
C THR A 71 19.11 2.22 8.25
N LEU A 72 18.31 3.29 8.30
CA LEU A 72 17.81 3.87 9.53
C LEU A 72 16.71 3.00 10.15
N ASP A 73 16.63 3.00 11.47
CA ASP A 73 15.53 2.40 12.20
C ASP A 73 14.21 3.15 11.93
N ALA A 74 13.08 2.45 12.00
CA ALA A 74 11.76 3.01 11.69
C ALA A 74 11.37 4.24 12.54
N GLU A 75 11.91 4.32 13.75
CA GLU A 75 11.74 5.45 14.68
C GLU A 75 12.58 6.67 14.29
N ASP A 76 13.76 6.44 13.70
CA ASP A 76 14.70 7.49 13.30
C ASP A 76 14.41 8.06 11.91
N LEU A 77 13.65 7.32 11.08
CA LEU A 77 13.18 7.80 9.79
C LEU A 77 12.54 9.20 9.90
N GLU A 78 11.62 9.43 10.84
CA GLU A 78 10.90 10.72 10.95
C GLU A 78 11.83 11.89 11.29
N LEU A 79 12.85 11.66 12.10
CA LEU A 79 13.82 12.68 12.46
C LEU A 79 14.77 12.97 11.29
N ALA A 80 15.26 11.94 10.60
CA ALA A 80 16.07 12.09 9.40
C ALA A 80 15.29 12.82 8.29
N PHE A 81 14.03 12.43 8.07
CA PHE A 81 13.11 13.11 7.17
C PHE A 81 12.95 14.58 7.55
N ALA A 82 12.64 14.89 8.81
CA ALA A 82 12.44 16.27 9.24
C ALA A 82 13.68 17.14 9.00
N ILE A 83 14.88 16.60 9.22
CA ILE A 83 16.15 17.32 9.03
C ILE A 83 16.42 17.54 7.54
N GLU A 84 16.31 16.51 6.70
CA GLU A 84 16.62 16.61 5.28
C GLU A 84 15.54 17.37 4.50
N ALA A 85 14.27 17.18 4.83
CA ALA A 85 13.11 17.86 4.24
C ALA A 85 13.15 19.37 4.42
N MET A 86 13.71 19.87 5.53
CA MET A 86 13.91 21.31 5.75
C MET A 86 14.83 21.95 4.68
N THR A 87 15.55 21.13 3.92
CA THR A 87 16.50 21.58 2.90
C THR A 87 16.23 21.02 1.50
N ASN A 88 15.27 20.09 1.36
CA ASN A 88 15.05 19.35 0.12
C ASN A 88 13.56 19.02 -0.07
N ASP A 89 12.85 19.89 -0.80
CA ASP A 89 11.42 19.73 -1.12
C ASP A 89 11.12 18.41 -1.85
N ARG A 90 12.08 17.91 -2.64
CA ARG A 90 11.95 16.63 -3.35
C ARG A 90 11.81 15.44 -2.39
N LEU A 91 12.48 15.47 -1.24
CA LEU A 91 12.38 14.39 -0.25
C LEU A 91 10.98 14.36 0.40
N LEU A 92 10.34 15.52 0.59
CA LEU A 92 8.95 15.58 1.06
C LEU A 92 7.98 14.97 0.04
N GLU A 93 8.17 15.27 -1.25
CA GLU A 93 7.37 14.68 -2.32
C GLU A 93 7.55 13.16 -2.41
N GLU A 94 8.80 12.69 -2.33
CA GLU A 94 9.15 11.26 -2.35
C GLU A 94 8.64 10.52 -1.11
N ALA A 95 8.66 11.13 0.08
CA ALA A 95 8.14 10.53 1.31
C ALA A 95 6.60 10.49 1.37
N GLY A 96 5.92 11.35 0.62
CA GLY A 96 4.48 11.52 0.71
C GLY A 96 4.03 11.94 2.12
N GLN A 97 2.87 11.46 2.55
CA GLN A 97 2.32 11.80 3.87
C GLN A 97 2.66 10.72 4.90
N LEU A 98 3.91 10.73 5.39
CA LEU A 98 4.43 9.72 6.34
C LEU A 98 3.61 9.61 7.64
N ASN A 99 3.00 10.71 8.07
CA ASN A 99 2.11 10.76 9.24
C ASN A 99 0.84 9.90 9.10
N ARG A 100 0.54 9.39 7.91
CA ARG A 100 -0.54 8.40 7.67
C ARG A 100 -0.21 7.01 8.21
N VAL A 101 1.08 6.72 8.41
CA VAL A 101 1.59 5.44 8.93
C VAL A 101 2.04 5.63 10.37
N PRO A 102 1.45 4.90 11.34
CA PRO A 102 1.94 4.91 12.72
C PRO A 102 3.43 4.56 12.78
N PRO A 103 4.24 5.21 13.64
CA PRO A 103 5.68 4.97 13.70
C PRO A 103 6.07 3.48 13.80
N HIS A 104 5.36 2.72 14.64
CA HIS A 104 5.60 1.28 14.84
C HIS A 104 5.23 0.39 13.64
N ASP A 105 4.52 0.94 12.66
CA ASP A 105 4.12 0.26 11.43
C ASP A 105 4.98 0.67 10.23
N ARG A 106 5.95 1.58 10.41
CA ARG A 106 6.84 2.00 9.31
C ARG A 106 7.88 0.91 9.04
N VAL A 107 8.14 0.67 7.76
CA VAL A 107 9.14 -0.29 7.30
C VAL A 107 10.27 0.49 6.63
N ALA A 108 11.51 0.15 6.97
CA ALA A 108 12.72 0.76 6.46
C ALA A 108 13.67 -0.30 5.89
N GLY A 109 14.70 0.15 5.16
CA GLY A 109 15.75 -0.69 4.59
C GLY A 109 15.59 -0.97 3.09
N PRO A 110 16.64 -1.54 2.45
CA PRO A 110 16.74 -1.62 0.99
C PRO A 110 15.52 -2.27 0.34
N GLY A 111 14.90 -1.60 -0.63
CA GLY A 111 13.72 -2.10 -1.34
C GLY A 111 12.37 -1.97 -0.61
N SER A 112 12.30 -1.32 0.56
CA SER A 112 11.05 -1.15 1.32
C SER A 112 10.06 -0.16 0.68
N SER A 113 10.52 0.70 -0.21
CA SER A 113 9.75 1.80 -0.77
C SER A 113 8.45 1.43 -1.47
N PRO A 114 8.36 0.34 -2.25
CA PRO A 114 7.08 -0.09 -2.85
C PRO A 114 6.02 -0.45 -1.80
N ILE A 115 6.43 -0.86 -0.59
CA ILE A 115 5.52 -1.07 0.53
C ILE A 115 5.06 0.30 1.04
N MET A 116 5.99 1.13 1.49
CA MET A 116 5.67 2.41 2.14
C MET A 116 4.89 3.37 1.21
N ALA A 117 5.19 3.38 -0.08
CA ALA A 117 4.47 4.16 -1.08
C ALA A 117 2.97 3.82 -1.15
N ALA A 118 2.59 2.56 -0.91
CA ALA A 118 1.18 2.15 -0.89
C ALA A 118 0.37 2.80 0.25
N PHE A 119 1.04 3.24 1.31
CA PHE A 119 0.43 3.84 2.49
C PHE A 119 0.60 5.35 2.57
N THR A 120 1.65 5.90 1.96
CA THR A 120 2.00 7.33 1.99
C THR A 120 1.44 8.09 0.79
N HIS A 121 1.43 7.49 -0.41
CA HIS A 121 0.87 8.06 -1.65
C HIS A 121 -0.51 7.50 -1.95
N ILE A 122 -1.50 7.88 -1.13
CA ILE A 122 -2.89 7.44 -1.32
C ILE A 122 -3.42 7.91 -2.68
N GLY A 123 -3.79 6.95 -3.51
CA GLY A 123 -4.43 7.17 -4.81
C GLY A 123 -5.95 7.26 -4.71
N ARG A 124 -6.63 6.80 -5.77
CA ARG A 124 -8.10 6.79 -5.83
C ARG A 124 -8.71 5.74 -4.90
N SER A 125 -9.99 5.93 -4.54
CA SER A 125 -10.79 4.92 -3.87
C SER A 125 -10.75 3.58 -4.62
N SER A 126 -10.72 2.48 -3.90
CA SER A 126 -10.74 1.12 -4.44
C SER A 126 -11.63 0.21 -3.58
N ARG A 127 -11.57 -1.11 -3.81
CA ARG A 127 -12.49 -2.08 -3.18
C ARG A 127 -12.51 -2.00 -1.65
N PHE A 128 -11.35 -1.81 -1.03
CA PHE A 128 -11.16 -1.83 0.43
C PHE A 128 -10.62 -0.51 1.00
N THR A 129 -10.72 0.60 0.25
CA THR A 129 -10.45 1.95 0.78
C THR A 129 -11.27 2.99 0.03
N ASP A 130 -11.87 3.91 0.76
CA ASP A 130 -12.56 5.08 0.20
C ASP A 130 -11.58 6.19 -0.23
N GLY A 131 -10.27 5.97 -0.07
CA GLY A 131 -9.22 6.95 -0.34
C GLY A 131 -8.78 7.74 0.90
N SER A 132 -9.29 7.43 2.10
CA SER A 132 -8.84 8.07 3.35
C SER A 132 -7.56 7.44 3.94
N TYR A 133 -7.24 6.20 3.56
CA TYR A 133 -6.02 5.50 3.95
C TYR A 133 -5.47 4.66 2.79
N GLY A 134 -4.16 4.40 2.82
CA GLY A 134 -3.50 3.57 1.83
C GLY A 134 -3.63 2.08 2.11
N VAL A 135 -3.61 1.28 1.05
CA VAL A 135 -3.77 -0.17 1.08
C VAL A 135 -2.77 -0.77 0.11
N TYR A 136 -2.03 -1.79 0.56
CA TYR A 136 -1.17 -2.55 -0.31
C TYR A 136 -1.93 -3.75 -0.89
N TYR A 137 -2.16 -3.72 -2.20
CA TYR A 137 -2.77 -4.82 -2.93
C TYR A 137 -1.71 -5.74 -3.53
N CYS A 138 -1.91 -7.05 -3.39
CA CYS A 138 -1.13 -8.10 -4.06
C CYS A 138 -1.99 -9.33 -4.37
N ALA A 139 -1.46 -10.21 -5.22
CA ALA A 139 -2.10 -11.46 -5.60
C ALA A 139 -1.16 -12.66 -5.44
N ASN A 140 -1.73 -13.87 -5.36
CA ASN A 140 -0.99 -15.11 -5.17
C ASN A 140 -0.15 -15.55 -6.39
N THR A 141 -0.47 -15.03 -7.58
CA THR A 141 0.28 -15.28 -8.82
C THR A 141 0.49 -14.00 -9.61
N LEU A 142 1.49 -14.03 -10.50
CA LEU A 142 1.74 -12.95 -11.45
C LEU A 142 0.52 -12.70 -12.35
N ASP A 143 -0.10 -13.76 -12.89
CA ASP A 143 -1.27 -13.65 -13.77
C ASP A 143 -2.47 -12.97 -13.10
N ALA A 144 -2.71 -13.28 -11.82
CA ALA A 144 -3.77 -12.64 -11.05
C ALA A 144 -3.46 -11.14 -10.81
N ALA A 145 -2.21 -10.80 -10.48
CA ALA A 145 -1.79 -9.41 -10.35
C ALA A 145 -1.90 -8.66 -11.70
N ILE A 146 -1.61 -9.33 -12.82
CA ILE A 146 -1.79 -8.77 -14.16
C ILE A 146 -3.27 -8.51 -14.44
N ALA A 147 -4.16 -9.48 -14.17
CA ALA A 147 -5.60 -9.32 -14.39
C ALA A 147 -6.18 -8.13 -13.61
N GLU A 148 -5.82 -8.00 -12.32
CA GLU A 148 -6.25 -6.87 -11.48
C GLU A 148 -5.75 -5.53 -12.00
N THR A 149 -4.45 -5.43 -12.32
CA THR A 149 -3.86 -4.15 -12.78
C THR A 149 -4.29 -3.77 -14.19
N ARG A 150 -4.54 -4.73 -15.09
CA ARG A 150 -5.13 -4.47 -16.42
C ARG A 150 -6.49 -3.82 -16.30
N PHE A 151 -7.35 -4.34 -15.42
CA PHE A 151 -8.69 -3.79 -15.20
C PHE A 151 -8.62 -2.32 -14.72
N HIS A 152 -7.83 -2.05 -13.69
CA HIS A 152 -7.72 -0.71 -13.13
C HIS A 152 -7.04 0.29 -14.09
N MET A 153 -6.00 -0.15 -14.81
CA MET A 153 -5.33 0.69 -15.80
C MET A 153 -6.26 1.01 -16.97
N ALA A 154 -7.00 0.02 -17.47
CA ALA A 154 -7.98 0.23 -18.54
C ALA A 154 -9.03 1.28 -18.14
N GLY A 155 -9.58 1.17 -16.91
CA GLY A 155 -10.52 2.18 -16.39
C GLY A 155 -9.91 3.58 -16.30
N PHE A 156 -8.64 3.69 -15.88
CA PHE A 156 -7.94 4.97 -15.79
C PHE A 156 -7.71 5.60 -17.17
N LEU A 157 -7.15 4.84 -18.13
CA LEU A 157 -6.83 5.33 -19.47
C LEU A 157 -8.09 5.62 -20.30
N ALA A 158 -9.15 4.81 -20.12
CA ALA A 158 -10.44 5.09 -20.75
C ALA A 158 -11.04 6.41 -20.24
N ALA A 159 -10.96 6.67 -18.93
CA ALA A 159 -11.46 7.91 -18.33
C ALA A 159 -10.73 9.16 -18.83
N THR A 160 -9.45 9.05 -19.24
CA THR A 160 -8.69 10.16 -19.84
C THR A 160 -8.78 10.21 -21.36
N ARG A 161 -9.48 9.27 -22.00
CA ARG A 161 -9.51 9.08 -23.47
C ARG A 161 -8.11 8.97 -24.05
N GLU A 162 -7.25 8.23 -23.35
CA GLU A 162 -5.86 8.07 -23.76
C GLU A 162 -5.76 7.43 -25.15
N ALA A 163 -4.88 7.99 -25.99
CA ALA A 163 -4.49 7.36 -27.25
C ALA A 163 -3.76 6.03 -27.00
N SER A 164 -3.59 5.22 -28.05
CA SER A 164 -2.84 3.97 -27.91
C SER A 164 -1.42 4.24 -27.40
N VAL A 165 -1.04 3.53 -26.33
CA VAL A 165 0.22 3.78 -25.61
C VAL A 165 0.76 2.49 -25.00
N GLU A 166 2.08 2.41 -24.88
CA GLU A 166 2.74 1.38 -24.10
C GLU A 166 3.06 1.90 -22.70
N VAL A 167 2.57 1.21 -21.67
CA VAL A 167 2.84 1.55 -20.27
C VAL A 167 3.80 0.54 -19.69
N THR A 168 4.97 1.00 -19.25
CA THR A 168 5.94 0.14 -18.57
C THR A 168 5.54 -0.03 -17.11
N MET A 169 5.56 -1.27 -16.64
CA MET A 169 5.16 -1.66 -15.29
C MET A 169 6.33 -2.37 -14.58
N ARG A 170 6.41 -2.19 -13.27
CA ARG A 170 7.33 -2.94 -12.40
C ARG A 170 6.54 -3.94 -11.57
N THR A 171 7.11 -5.13 -11.43
CA THR A 171 6.60 -6.17 -10.55
C THR A 171 7.45 -6.22 -9.28
N TYR A 172 6.80 -6.36 -8.14
CA TYR A 172 7.42 -6.59 -6.84
C TYR A 172 6.88 -7.90 -6.28
N ILE A 173 7.78 -8.70 -5.73
CA ILE A 173 7.46 -10.02 -5.17
C ILE A 173 7.85 -10.00 -3.70
N ASN A 174 6.88 -10.18 -2.81
CA ASN A 174 7.11 -10.33 -1.37
C ASN A 174 6.39 -11.57 -0.82
N THR A 175 6.42 -11.75 0.50
CA THR A 175 5.60 -12.72 1.21
C THR A 175 4.68 -12.01 2.21
N ILE A 176 3.55 -12.62 2.51
CA ILE A 176 2.67 -12.19 3.60
C ILE A 176 3.18 -12.84 4.88
N THR A 177 3.50 -12.03 5.88
CA THR A 177 4.16 -12.46 7.12
C THR A 177 3.24 -12.42 8.34
N GLN A 178 2.02 -11.90 8.19
CA GLN A 178 1.03 -11.75 9.26
C GLN A 178 -0.32 -12.33 8.83
N PRO A 179 -1.12 -12.86 9.77
CA PRO A 179 -2.41 -13.46 9.46
C PRO A 179 -3.42 -12.39 9.03
N LEU A 180 -4.15 -12.65 7.95
CA LEU A 180 -5.14 -11.76 7.35
C LEU A 180 -6.55 -12.28 7.62
N HIS A 181 -7.53 -11.39 7.73
CA HIS A 181 -8.93 -11.80 7.82
C HIS A 181 -9.37 -12.46 6.53
N ASP A 182 -9.79 -13.72 6.62
CA ASP A 182 -10.18 -14.54 5.49
C ASP A 182 -11.66 -14.35 5.17
N VAL A 183 -11.93 -13.67 4.06
CA VAL A 183 -13.28 -13.41 3.59
C VAL A 183 -13.67 -14.28 2.39
N ARG A 184 -12.80 -15.21 1.97
CA ARG A 184 -13.03 -16.09 0.80
C ARG A 184 -14.36 -16.87 0.91
N VAL A 185 -14.78 -17.21 2.13
CA VAL A 185 -16.02 -17.93 2.42
C VAL A 185 -16.91 -17.11 3.34
N GLY A 186 -18.20 -17.01 3.02
CA GLY A 186 -19.21 -16.38 3.88
C GLY A 186 -19.39 -14.86 3.70
N TYR A 187 -18.67 -14.25 2.76
CA TYR A 187 -18.74 -12.81 2.46
C TYR A 187 -18.94 -12.52 0.96
N PRO A 188 -19.99 -13.04 0.31
CA PRO A 188 -20.23 -12.83 -1.12
C PRO A 188 -20.35 -11.36 -1.51
N GLU A 189 -20.85 -10.51 -0.61
CA GLU A 189 -21.00 -9.07 -0.83
C GLU A 189 -19.67 -8.31 -0.99
N LEU A 190 -18.55 -8.91 -0.58
CA LEU A 190 -17.20 -8.36 -0.77
C LEU A 190 -16.59 -8.75 -2.13
N HIS A 191 -17.21 -9.69 -2.84
CA HIS A 191 -16.71 -10.28 -4.09
C HIS A 191 -17.50 -9.84 -5.32
N ASP A 192 -18.34 -8.82 -5.21
CA ASP A 192 -19.02 -8.26 -6.37
C ASP A 192 -18.02 -7.53 -7.30
N PRO A 193 -17.97 -7.86 -8.60
CA PRO A 193 -17.04 -7.23 -9.54
C PRO A 193 -17.38 -5.76 -9.86
N ASP A 194 -18.61 -5.30 -9.61
CA ASP A 194 -19.08 -3.95 -9.90
C ASP A 194 -18.49 -2.92 -8.92
N PRO A 195 -17.72 -1.91 -9.40
CA PRO A 195 -17.23 -0.81 -8.57
C PRO A 195 -18.30 -0.06 -7.77
N ALA A 196 -19.56 -0.05 -8.21
CA ALA A 196 -20.66 0.59 -7.47
C ALA A 196 -20.93 -0.06 -6.10
N THR A 197 -20.43 -1.29 -5.89
CA THR A 197 -20.57 -2.02 -4.62
C THR A 197 -19.40 -1.81 -3.65
N TYR A 198 -18.32 -1.13 -4.09
CA TYR A 198 -17.13 -0.87 -3.26
C TYR A 198 -17.44 -0.26 -1.89
N PRO A 199 -18.45 0.61 -1.69
CA PRO A 199 -18.79 1.11 -0.36
C PRO A 199 -18.99 0.03 0.71
N ARG A 200 -19.41 -1.18 0.35
CA ARG A 200 -19.53 -2.32 1.27
C ARG A 200 -18.15 -2.78 1.76
N GLY A 201 -17.22 -3.03 0.83
CA GLY A 201 -15.84 -3.41 1.14
C GLY A 201 -15.06 -2.30 1.83
N GLN A 202 -15.28 -1.05 1.45
CA GLN A 202 -14.66 0.12 2.09
C GLN A 202 -15.09 0.25 3.55
N LYS A 203 -16.39 0.13 3.84
CA LYS A 203 -16.91 0.16 5.22
C LYS A 203 -16.34 -0.98 6.05
N PHE A 204 -16.28 -2.18 5.48
CA PHE A 204 -15.72 -3.36 6.13
C PHE A 204 -14.23 -3.18 6.46
N ALA A 205 -13.42 -2.77 5.48
CA ALA A 205 -11.98 -2.57 5.64
C ALA A 205 -11.64 -1.41 6.58
N SER A 206 -12.39 -0.31 6.53
CA SER A 206 -12.22 0.83 7.43
C SER A 206 -12.36 0.41 8.89
N ARG A 207 -13.34 -0.47 9.16
CA ARG A 207 -13.55 -1.04 10.48
C ARG A 207 -12.43 -1.97 10.92
N LEU A 208 -12.02 -2.91 10.06
CA LEU A 208 -10.88 -3.80 10.37
C LEU A 208 -9.60 -3.01 10.63
N ARG A 209 -9.36 -1.94 9.86
CA ARG A 209 -8.24 -1.04 10.08
C ARG A 209 -8.32 -0.32 11.43
N ALA A 210 -9.51 0.16 11.81
CA ALA A 210 -9.72 0.78 13.12
C ALA A 210 -9.47 -0.19 14.29
N GLU A 211 -9.70 -1.49 14.06
CA GLU A 211 -9.42 -2.59 15.00
C GLU A 211 -7.95 -3.06 14.95
N GLY A 212 -7.09 -2.47 14.11
CA GLY A 212 -5.66 -2.78 14.03
C GLY A 212 -5.32 -4.04 13.21
N ALA A 213 -6.24 -4.53 12.39
CA ALA A 213 -6.05 -5.71 11.56
C ALA A 213 -4.89 -5.57 10.55
N TRP A 214 -4.22 -6.68 10.25
CA TRP A 214 -3.12 -6.73 9.29
C TRP A 214 -3.58 -6.60 7.84
N GLY A 215 -4.74 -7.16 7.50
CA GLY A 215 -5.30 -7.07 6.17
C GLY A 215 -6.43 -8.07 5.93
N ILE A 216 -6.80 -8.21 4.66
CA ILE A 216 -7.94 -8.98 4.18
C ILE A 216 -7.46 -9.93 3.08
N LEU A 217 -7.78 -11.21 3.18
CA LEU A 217 -7.56 -12.24 2.17
C LEU A 217 -8.89 -12.55 1.46
N TYR A 218 -8.93 -12.43 0.14
CA TYR A 218 -10.16 -12.53 -0.66
C TYR A 218 -9.92 -13.22 -2.00
N HIS A 219 -10.98 -13.70 -2.66
CA HIS A 219 -10.87 -14.26 -4.01
C HIS A 219 -10.71 -13.15 -5.05
N SER A 220 -9.84 -13.34 -6.04
CA SER A 220 -9.80 -12.42 -7.17
C SER A 220 -11.13 -12.45 -7.91
N VAL A 221 -11.68 -11.26 -8.18
CA VAL A 221 -12.89 -11.09 -9.01
C VAL A 221 -12.53 -10.87 -10.49
N ARG A 222 -11.23 -10.84 -10.80
CA ARG A 222 -10.69 -10.63 -12.15
C ARG A 222 -10.07 -11.89 -12.74
N GLN A 223 -9.64 -12.82 -11.89
CA GLN A 223 -9.13 -14.12 -12.31
C GLN A 223 -9.65 -15.23 -11.39
N LEU A 224 -10.59 -16.03 -11.89
CA LEU A 224 -11.24 -17.09 -11.11
C LEU A 224 -10.24 -18.16 -10.66
N GLY A 225 -10.37 -18.62 -9.41
CA GLY A 225 -9.48 -19.62 -8.81
C GLY A 225 -8.20 -19.02 -8.20
N HIS A 226 -8.02 -17.71 -8.31
CA HIS A 226 -6.89 -17.00 -7.70
C HIS A 226 -7.32 -16.16 -6.50
N GLU A 227 -6.33 -15.70 -5.75
CA GLU A 227 -6.53 -15.04 -4.48
C GLU A 227 -5.75 -13.74 -4.43
N CYS A 228 -6.29 -12.78 -3.70
CA CYS A 228 -5.73 -11.45 -3.54
C CYS A 228 -5.76 -11.05 -2.06
N ALA A 229 -4.87 -10.12 -1.72
CA ALA A 229 -4.77 -9.57 -0.38
C ALA A 229 -4.80 -8.04 -0.43
N ALA A 230 -5.56 -7.47 0.50
CA ALA A 230 -5.59 -6.04 0.78
C ALA A 230 -4.96 -5.82 2.16
N VAL A 231 -3.67 -5.48 2.15
CA VAL A 231 -2.88 -5.28 3.36
C VAL A 231 -3.10 -3.87 3.89
N LEU A 232 -3.44 -3.78 5.17
CA LEU A 232 -3.82 -2.55 5.86
C LEU A 232 -2.67 -1.96 6.70
N ARG A 233 -1.63 -2.75 6.97
CA ARG A 233 -0.46 -2.35 7.76
C ARG A 233 0.84 -2.84 7.11
N PRO A 234 1.84 -1.97 6.88
CA PRO A 234 3.08 -2.34 6.20
C PRO A 234 3.82 -3.59 6.73
N PRO A 235 3.93 -3.84 8.05
CA PRO A 235 4.71 -4.97 8.57
C PRO A 235 4.14 -6.37 8.25
N ALA A 236 2.95 -6.44 7.66
CA ALA A 236 2.37 -7.69 7.18
C ALA A 236 3.03 -8.24 5.91
N LEU A 237 4.04 -7.54 5.38
CA LEU A 237 4.75 -7.87 4.15
C LEU A 237 6.25 -7.97 4.42
N SER A 238 6.92 -8.93 3.78
CA SER A 238 8.37 -8.88 3.64
C SER A 238 8.77 -7.74 2.70
N ILE A 239 9.99 -7.22 2.86
CA ILE A 239 10.60 -6.35 1.85
C ILE A 239 10.60 -7.09 0.51
N PRO A 240 10.10 -6.48 -0.58
CA PRO A 240 9.99 -7.14 -1.86
C PRO A 240 11.34 -7.25 -2.58
N ILE A 241 11.45 -8.28 -3.41
CA ILE A 241 12.43 -8.30 -4.50
C ILE A 241 11.78 -7.85 -5.80
N GLN A 242 12.59 -7.39 -6.75
CA GLN A 242 12.10 -7.02 -8.08
C GLN A 242 11.75 -8.27 -8.89
N GLY A 243 10.54 -8.29 -9.43
CA GLY A 243 10.07 -9.30 -10.37
C GLY A 243 10.29 -8.87 -11.84
N PRO A 244 9.65 -9.57 -12.79
CA PRO A 244 9.77 -9.23 -14.20
C PRO A 244 9.24 -7.81 -14.50
N HIS A 245 9.87 -7.13 -15.44
CA HIS A 245 9.34 -5.91 -16.01
C HIS A 245 8.26 -6.25 -17.03
N LEU A 246 7.14 -5.55 -16.97
CA LEU A 246 6.04 -5.77 -17.90
C LEU A 246 5.79 -4.54 -18.74
N ARG A 247 5.17 -4.74 -19.89
CA ARG A 247 4.65 -3.68 -20.74
C ARG A 247 3.22 -3.94 -21.10
N TYR A 248 2.34 -3.01 -20.77
CA TYR A 248 0.93 -3.11 -21.12
C TYR A 248 0.71 -2.27 -22.38
N VAL A 249 0.21 -2.91 -23.42
CA VAL A 249 -0.13 -2.25 -24.69
C VAL A 249 -1.60 -1.86 -24.60
N TRP A 250 -1.86 -0.56 -24.44
CA TRP A 250 -3.20 0.01 -24.46
C TRP A 250 -3.58 0.38 -25.88
N ASP A 251 -4.74 -0.08 -26.34
CA ASP A 251 -5.37 0.35 -27.58
C ASP A 251 -6.46 1.37 -27.28
N GLY A 252 -6.20 2.64 -27.60
CA GLY A 252 -7.14 3.73 -27.37
C GLY A 252 -8.39 3.67 -28.25
N ARG A 253 -8.38 2.93 -29.37
CA ARG A 253 -9.59 2.71 -30.18
C ARG A 253 -10.44 1.60 -29.60
N ALA A 254 -9.82 0.49 -29.18
CA ALA A 254 -10.52 -0.63 -28.57
C ALA A 254 -10.90 -0.40 -27.10
N GLN A 255 -10.34 0.65 -26.46
CA GLN A 255 -10.50 0.97 -25.05
C GLN A 255 -10.13 -0.24 -24.15
N ALA A 256 -9.05 -0.93 -24.53
CA ALA A 256 -8.61 -2.15 -23.87
C ALA A 256 -7.09 -2.32 -23.88
N VAL A 257 -6.58 -3.06 -22.89
CA VAL A 257 -5.21 -3.56 -22.90
C VAL A 257 -5.16 -4.78 -23.83
N SER A 258 -4.58 -4.60 -25.02
CA SER A 258 -4.51 -5.63 -26.06
C SER A 258 -3.46 -6.70 -25.73
N HIS A 259 -2.31 -6.29 -25.19
CA HIS A 259 -1.21 -7.19 -24.86
C HIS A 259 -0.55 -6.84 -23.53
N VAL A 260 -0.01 -7.87 -22.88
CA VAL A 260 0.95 -7.75 -21.78
C VAL A 260 2.21 -8.47 -22.20
N LEU A 261 3.33 -7.76 -22.24
CA LEU A 261 4.63 -8.27 -22.65
C LEU A 261 5.55 -8.32 -21.43
N GLU A 262 6.35 -9.38 -21.32
CA GLU A 262 7.50 -9.38 -20.41
C GLU A 262 8.71 -8.75 -21.12
N VAL A 263 9.39 -7.84 -20.42
CA VAL A 263 10.53 -7.09 -20.97
C VAL A 263 11.82 -7.64 -20.39
N THR A 264 12.72 -8.08 -21.26
CA THR A 264 14.08 -8.51 -20.88
C THR A 264 15.10 -7.49 -21.40
N GLU A 265 15.93 -6.97 -20.51
CA GLU A 265 17.08 -6.15 -20.88
C GLU A 265 18.23 -7.05 -21.36
N ARG A 266 18.85 -6.73 -22.49
CA ARG A 266 20.14 -7.32 -22.91
C ARG A 266 21.18 -6.22 -22.89
N ARG A 267 22.16 -6.34 -21.98
CA ARG A 267 23.36 -5.50 -22.00
C ARG A 267 24.34 -6.11 -23.00
N GLY A 268 24.55 -5.41 -24.11
CA GLY A 268 25.61 -5.70 -25.07
C GLY A 268 26.94 -5.10 -24.62
#